data_AF-A0A372DH12-F1
#
_entry.id   AF-A0A372DH12-F1
#
_cell.length_a   1.000
_cell.length_b   1.000
_cell.length_c   1.000
_cell.angle_alpha   90.00
_cell.angle_beta   90.00
_cell.angle_gamma   90.00
#
_symmetry.space_group_name_H-M   'P 1'
#
loop_
_entity.id
_entity.type
_entity.pdbx_description
1 polymer ?
#
loop_
_entity_poly.entity_id
_entity_poly.type
_entity_poly.pdbx_seq_one_letter_code
_entity_poly.pdbx_strand_id
1 'polypeptide(L)'
;MSRPPALSNRQRWFQSQWLEVDRALRDGATLAQRRDRPWWDQWVLAGRQRELRAARSVLSWLAGGIPDPSINMDPTNVDPMSWDGSGWDPENDTASSASALNSPLGRSATGPINRPPANSAANQAAGGGNPSANAPPNRPIGSGAIDPSRNPPPEDPAGGSTPTALDLTLWRSTLFDDAVARLTVDRLVNLTGSPLEIEILHPDRRRELLALVLRRVERGLEEVRRDRLRGDRLLAQQEALLQTWWVQLLDDFLGDWLTERSTLRSGSGALRLQRDRLLQDWAIVAADILNRAVDLGPLLEHLLWGLPLTVDGVTVEAGTGAALDRASALLHNLVLCLACAVVQPVLNRYGDREGLKLALFDRRWLPTREVERFRNDLAWKYRVQRWVSEPKAIYESRYWLLTASDRGIVALPVYAPRNQEWRALSGVPLGVTLLIEARDAIAPRVRATVTLAGRGALMVLQAIGRGLGFIGRGIIQGLGDALDRRKT
;
A
#
# COMPACT_ATOMS: atom_id res chain seq x y z
N MET A 1 8.54 37.61 -36.08
CA MET A 1 7.52 37.53 -35.01
C MET A 1 6.25 36.91 -35.58
N SER A 2 5.92 35.69 -35.15
CA SER A 2 4.68 35.01 -35.58
C SER A 2 3.59 35.26 -34.54
N ARG A 3 2.35 35.58 -34.97
CA ARG A 3 1.21 35.65 -34.04
C ARG A 3 0.93 34.26 -33.46
N PRO A 4 0.64 34.13 -32.15
CA PRO A 4 0.21 32.86 -31.58
C PRO A 4 -1.12 32.40 -32.20
N PRO A 5 -1.38 31.09 -32.29
CA PRO A 5 -2.61 30.56 -32.87
C PRO A 5 -3.84 30.97 -32.06
N ALA A 6 -4.93 31.31 -32.74
CA ALA A 6 -6.18 31.71 -32.11
C ALA A 6 -6.80 30.54 -31.33
N LEU A 7 -7.02 30.73 -30.03
CA LEU A 7 -7.58 29.71 -29.15
C LEU A 7 -8.99 29.28 -29.61
N SER A 8 -9.25 27.97 -29.59
CA SER A 8 -10.58 27.41 -29.88
C SER A 8 -11.64 27.90 -28.89
N ASN A 9 -12.92 27.86 -29.30
CA ASN A 9 -14.03 28.25 -28.41
C ASN A 9 -14.06 27.39 -27.13
N ARG A 10 -13.68 26.10 -27.22
CA ARG A 10 -13.51 25.21 -26.06
C ARG A 10 -12.41 25.72 -25.11
N GLN A 11 -11.22 26.05 -25.62
CA GLN A 11 -10.13 26.57 -24.80
C GLN A 11 -10.49 27.89 -24.12
N ARG A 12 -11.14 28.81 -24.85
CA ARG A 12 -11.61 30.09 -24.28
C ARG A 12 -12.63 29.90 -23.15
N TRP A 13 -13.57 28.95 -23.31
CA TRP A 13 -14.53 28.62 -22.25
C TRP A 13 -13.87 28.00 -21.01
N PHE A 14 -12.95 27.05 -21.19
CA PHE A 14 -12.20 26.46 -20.06
C PHE A 14 -11.36 27.52 -19.33
N GLN A 15 -10.71 28.44 -20.06
CA GLN A 15 -9.95 29.54 -19.45
C GLN A 15 -10.83 30.55 -18.71
N SER A 16 -12.02 30.89 -19.22
CA SER A 16 -12.93 31.80 -18.51
C SER A 16 -13.45 31.22 -17.20
N GLN A 17 -13.80 29.93 -17.19
CA GLN A 17 -14.24 29.23 -15.96
C GLN A 17 -13.09 29.07 -14.95
N TRP A 18 -11.88 28.82 -15.41
CA TRP A 18 -10.67 28.85 -14.57
C TRP A 18 -10.46 30.21 -13.89
N LEU A 19 -10.46 31.30 -14.67
CA LEU A 19 -10.27 32.66 -14.17
C LEU A 19 -11.37 33.10 -13.18
N GLU A 20 -12.59 32.58 -13.35
CA GLU A 20 -13.73 32.82 -12.48
C GLU A 20 -13.59 32.11 -11.13
N VAL A 21 -13.25 30.81 -11.12
CA VAL A 21 -12.96 30.05 -9.89
C VAL A 21 -11.76 30.65 -9.14
N ASP A 22 -10.71 31.05 -9.85
CA ASP A 22 -9.53 31.68 -9.24
C ASP A 22 -9.82 33.08 -8.67
N ARG A 23 -10.76 33.82 -9.24
CA ARG A 23 -11.24 35.08 -8.64
C ARG A 23 -11.99 34.78 -7.35
N ALA A 24 -12.97 33.88 -7.39
CA ALA A 24 -13.73 33.45 -6.21
C ALA A 24 -12.87 32.86 -5.08
N LEU A 25 -11.75 32.17 -5.40
CA LEU A 25 -10.78 31.69 -4.41
C LEU A 25 -10.03 32.84 -3.71
N ARG A 26 -9.59 33.86 -4.44
CA ARG A 26 -8.92 35.05 -3.88
C ARG A 26 -9.90 35.91 -3.07
N ASP A 27 -11.12 36.10 -3.56
CA ASP A 27 -12.17 36.82 -2.85
C ASP A 27 -12.55 36.08 -1.55
N GLY A 28 -12.66 34.75 -1.61
CA GLY A 28 -12.86 33.90 -0.45
C GLY A 28 -11.72 33.93 0.57
N ALA A 29 -10.47 34.16 0.14
CA ALA A 29 -9.32 34.26 1.02
C ALA A 29 -9.24 35.63 1.73
N THR A 30 -9.48 36.74 1.01
CA THR A 30 -9.50 38.09 1.60
C THR A 30 -10.68 38.28 2.57
N LEU A 31 -11.82 37.61 2.32
CA LEU A 31 -12.93 37.54 3.27
C LEU A 31 -12.58 36.77 4.55
N ALA A 32 -11.74 35.74 4.47
CA ALA A 32 -11.33 34.92 5.61
C ALA A 32 -10.29 35.61 6.53
N GLN A 33 -9.59 36.64 6.04
CA GLN A 33 -8.62 37.42 6.83
C GLN A 33 -9.27 38.44 7.79
N ARG A 34 -10.60 38.66 7.70
CA ARG A 34 -11.31 39.54 8.63
C ARG A 34 -11.62 38.81 9.93
N ARG A 35 -10.96 39.23 11.01
CA ARG A 35 -10.93 38.55 12.33
C ARG A 35 -12.25 38.65 13.12
N ASP A 36 -13.21 39.41 12.60
CA ASP A 36 -14.42 39.88 13.27
C ASP A 36 -15.65 38.97 13.03
N ARG A 37 -15.46 37.81 12.39
CA ARG A 37 -16.52 36.87 11.96
C ARG A 37 -16.85 35.82 13.04
N PRO A 38 -18.12 35.49 13.29
CA PRO A 38 -18.48 34.38 14.19
C PRO A 38 -18.05 33.02 13.61
N TRP A 39 -17.74 32.07 14.50
CA TRP A 39 -17.06 30.81 14.18
C TRP A 39 -17.75 29.95 13.09
N TRP A 40 -19.09 29.93 13.08
CA TRP A 40 -19.87 29.15 12.10
C TRP A 40 -19.75 29.73 10.68
N ASP A 41 -19.64 31.04 10.57
CA ASP A 41 -19.53 31.77 9.30
C ASP A 41 -18.13 31.56 8.69
N GLN A 42 -17.10 31.48 9.53
CA GLN A 42 -15.76 31.02 9.14
C GLN A 42 -15.78 29.57 8.64
N TRP A 43 -16.56 28.69 9.29
CA TRP A 43 -16.73 27.28 8.88
C TRP A 43 -17.41 27.13 7.52
N VAL A 44 -18.44 27.94 7.23
CA VAL A 44 -19.12 28.01 5.93
C VAL A 44 -18.18 28.56 4.85
N LEU A 45 -17.43 29.63 5.13
CA LEU A 45 -16.40 30.16 4.23
C LEU A 45 -15.32 29.12 3.92
N ALA A 46 -14.84 28.38 4.92
CA ALA A 46 -13.91 27.27 4.73
C ALA A 46 -14.52 26.12 3.91
N GLY A 47 -15.82 25.84 4.07
CA GLY A 47 -16.59 24.93 3.21
C GLY A 47 -16.53 25.37 1.73
N ARG A 48 -16.99 26.59 1.45
CA ARG A 48 -17.01 27.17 0.10
C ARG A 48 -15.63 27.29 -0.55
N GLN A 49 -14.59 27.57 0.22
CA GLN A 49 -13.21 27.51 -0.29
C GLN A 49 -12.78 26.09 -0.68
N ARG A 50 -13.17 25.06 0.08
CA ARG A 50 -12.86 23.65 -0.26
C ARG A 50 -13.59 23.22 -1.54
N GLU A 51 -14.85 23.61 -1.70
CA GLU A 51 -15.64 23.41 -2.92
C GLU A 51 -15.00 24.07 -4.15
N LEU A 52 -14.57 25.33 -4.04
CA LEU A 52 -13.91 26.05 -5.14
C LEU A 52 -12.55 25.44 -5.52
N ARG A 53 -11.78 24.93 -4.55
CA ARG A 53 -10.53 24.19 -4.83
C ARG A 53 -10.83 22.88 -5.57
N ALA A 54 -11.85 22.13 -5.15
CA ALA A 54 -12.29 20.93 -5.84
C ALA A 54 -12.79 21.25 -7.27
N ALA A 55 -13.51 22.35 -7.47
CA ALA A 55 -13.93 22.83 -8.79
C ALA A 55 -12.72 23.16 -9.70
N ARG A 56 -11.68 23.84 -9.19
CA ARG A 56 -10.43 24.05 -9.96
C ARG A 56 -9.77 22.73 -10.35
N SER A 57 -9.74 21.74 -9.45
CA SER A 57 -9.18 20.40 -9.73
C SER A 57 -10.01 19.60 -10.74
N VAL A 58 -11.34 19.73 -10.75
CA VAL A 58 -12.20 19.10 -11.77
C VAL A 58 -12.05 19.81 -13.12
N LEU A 59 -11.94 21.15 -13.13
CA LEU A 59 -11.66 21.91 -14.35
C LEU A 59 -10.28 21.60 -14.94
N SER A 60 -9.24 21.38 -14.13
CA SER A 60 -7.92 20.96 -14.64
C SER A 60 -7.94 19.55 -15.21
N TRP A 61 -8.69 18.62 -14.60
CA TRP A 61 -8.91 17.27 -15.13
C TRP A 61 -9.67 17.28 -16.47
N LEU A 62 -10.78 18.03 -16.56
CA LEU A 62 -11.58 18.17 -17.79
C LEU A 62 -10.87 18.95 -18.91
N ALA A 63 -9.91 19.81 -18.55
CA ALA A 63 -9.11 20.59 -19.51
C ALA A 63 -8.12 19.73 -20.31
N GLY A 64 -7.72 18.55 -19.82
CA GLY A 64 -7.03 17.54 -20.62
C GLY A 64 -5.73 18.00 -21.30
N GLY A 65 -4.94 18.86 -20.65
CA GLY A 65 -3.67 19.37 -21.18
C GLY A 65 -3.73 20.77 -21.83
N ILE A 66 -4.85 21.49 -21.74
CA ILE A 66 -4.87 22.93 -22.00
C ILE A 66 -4.00 23.63 -20.93
N PRO A 67 -3.06 24.53 -21.30
CA PRO A 67 -2.20 25.20 -20.33
C PRO A 67 -2.96 26.06 -19.31
N ASP A 68 -2.49 26.01 -18.06
CA ASP A 68 -2.91 26.88 -16.97
C ASP A 68 -2.54 28.35 -17.30
N PRO A 69 -3.51 29.29 -17.37
CA PRO A 69 -3.22 30.68 -17.72
C PRO A 69 -2.40 31.45 -16.67
N SER A 70 -2.19 30.89 -15.47
CA SER A 70 -1.30 31.43 -14.44
C SER A 70 0.15 30.95 -14.55
N ILE A 71 0.43 29.89 -15.32
CA ILE A 71 1.79 29.37 -15.57
C ILE A 71 2.32 29.92 -16.90
N ASN A 72 2.35 31.26 -17.01
CA ASN A 72 2.87 31.94 -18.20
C ASN A 72 3.61 33.23 -17.82
N MET A 73 4.80 33.05 -17.22
CA MET A 73 5.85 34.08 -17.15
C MET A 73 7.16 33.52 -17.69
N ASP A 74 8.08 34.44 -18.01
CA ASP A 74 9.23 34.21 -18.89
C ASP A 74 10.21 33.13 -18.35
N PRO A 75 10.57 32.10 -19.13
CA PRO A 75 11.49 31.03 -18.68
C PRO A 75 12.94 31.48 -18.47
N THR A 76 13.25 32.77 -18.64
CA THR A 76 14.61 33.32 -18.50
C THR A 76 14.95 33.87 -17.12
N ASN A 77 14.03 33.87 -16.14
CA ASN A 77 14.31 34.40 -14.79
C ASN A 77 13.69 33.57 -13.65
N VAL A 78 14.44 32.57 -13.17
CA VAL A 78 14.16 31.84 -11.91
C VAL A 78 15.48 31.64 -11.16
N ASP A 79 15.71 32.41 -10.10
CA ASP A 79 16.79 32.16 -9.14
C ASP A 79 16.47 30.91 -8.29
N PRO A 80 17.40 29.94 -8.16
CA PRO A 80 17.11 28.65 -7.53
C PRO A 80 17.20 28.67 -5.99
N MET A 81 16.65 29.69 -5.31
CA MET A 81 16.78 29.79 -3.84
C MET A 81 15.65 30.55 -3.10
N SER A 82 14.39 30.15 -3.26
CA SER A 82 13.29 30.52 -2.33
C SER A 82 12.18 29.45 -2.22
N TRP A 83 12.35 28.53 -1.28
CA TRP A 83 11.29 27.64 -0.77
C TRP A 83 11.41 27.58 0.77
N ASP A 84 10.82 28.55 1.47
CA ASP A 84 10.76 28.62 2.93
C ASP A 84 9.50 27.89 3.45
N GLY A 85 9.70 26.65 3.92
CA GLY A 85 8.65 25.78 4.45
C GLY A 85 8.73 25.56 5.96
N SER A 86 8.29 26.54 6.76
CA SER A 86 7.96 26.37 8.19
C SER A 86 7.06 27.50 8.68
N GLY A 87 6.23 27.34 9.73
CA GLY A 87 5.93 26.13 10.51
C GLY A 87 4.64 26.32 11.32
N TRP A 88 4.13 25.24 11.91
CA TRP A 88 2.98 25.27 12.83
C TRP A 88 3.29 24.36 14.02
N ASP A 89 4.11 24.86 14.95
CA ASP A 89 4.56 24.13 16.14
C ASP A 89 3.50 24.20 17.26
N PRO A 90 3.03 23.06 17.81
CA PRO A 90 1.91 23.03 18.76
C PRO A 90 2.37 23.02 20.23
N GLU A 91 3.41 23.76 20.62
CA GLU A 91 3.98 23.65 21.98
C GLU A 91 4.55 24.98 22.54
N ASN A 92 3.68 25.94 22.86
CA ASN A 92 3.91 26.97 23.91
C ASN A 92 2.64 27.82 24.14
N ASP A 93 1.95 27.66 25.28
CA ASP A 93 0.97 28.66 25.75
C ASP A 93 0.73 28.60 27.28
N THR A 94 1.80 28.78 28.08
CA THR A 94 1.68 28.98 29.54
C THR A 94 2.65 30.04 30.08
N ALA A 95 2.06 31.11 30.62
CA ALA A 95 2.59 31.98 31.69
C ALA A 95 3.96 32.69 31.50
N SER A 96 3.88 33.91 30.98
CA SER A 96 4.47 35.14 31.53
C SER A 96 5.46 35.02 32.73
N SER A 97 6.70 35.53 32.59
CA SER A 97 7.14 36.79 33.25
C SER A 97 8.66 37.02 33.27
N ALA A 98 9.06 38.24 32.86
CA ALA A 98 10.16 39.06 33.39
C ALA A 98 11.66 38.66 33.27
N SER A 99 12.45 39.73 33.18
CA SER A 99 13.90 39.85 33.47
C SER A 99 14.91 39.42 32.40
N ALA A 100 15.92 40.27 32.22
CA ALA A 100 17.05 40.12 31.29
C ALA A 100 18.38 40.18 32.06
N LEU A 101 19.49 39.71 31.45
CA LEU A 101 20.76 40.48 31.35
C LEU A 101 21.87 39.76 30.55
N ASN A 102 22.54 40.56 29.72
CA ASN A 102 23.86 40.44 29.07
C ASN A 102 24.88 39.30 29.41
N SER A 103 25.36 38.61 28.36
CA SER A 103 26.73 38.73 27.74
C SER A 103 28.02 38.46 28.57
N PRO A 104 29.22 38.25 27.95
CA PRO A 104 29.62 37.45 26.77
C PRO A 104 30.99 36.70 26.97
N LEU A 105 31.77 36.45 25.88
CA LEU A 105 33.17 35.91 25.75
C LEU A 105 33.30 34.36 25.64
N GLY A 106 34.27 33.77 24.89
CA GLY A 106 35.12 34.31 23.80
C GLY A 106 36.45 33.56 23.53
N ARG A 107 36.74 33.20 22.26
CA ARG A 107 38.04 32.70 21.68
C ARG A 107 38.52 31.28 22.11
N SER A 108 39.53 30.61 21.51
CA SER A 108 39.94 30.40 20.09
C SER A 108 41.13 29.38 19.99
N ALA A 109 41.07 28.40 19.06
CA ALA A 109 42.19 27.52 18.61
C ALA A 109 42.83 26.59 19.69
N THR A 110 43.73 25.61 19.44
CA THR A 110 44.52 25.16 18.25
C THR A 110 44.43 23.62 18.01
N GLY A 111 45.25 23.05 17.09
CA GLY A 111 45.10 21.71 16.49
C GLY A 111 46.13 20.59 16.86
N PRO A 112 46.33 19.56 15.99
CA PRO A 112 46.63 18.18 16.44
C PRO A 112 47.97 17.54 15.98
N ILE A 113 48.36 16.40 16.58
CA ILE A 113 49.45 15.48 16.16
C ILE A 113 49.00 13.99 16.30
N ASN A 114 49.67 13.04 15.62
CA ASN A 114 49.15 11.70 15.28
C ASN A 114 50.24 10.59 15.22
N ARG A 115 49.89 9.32 15.54
CA ARG A 115 50.57 8.03 15.14
C ARG A 115 51.93 7.67 15.84
N PRO A 116 52.55 6.46 15.64
CA PRO A 116 52.26 5.17 16.33
C PRO A 116 53.58 4.38 16.68
N PRO A 117 53.81 3.03 16.48
CA PRO A 117 53.04 1.77 16.66
C PRO A 117 53.76 0.60 17.44
N ALA A 118 52.98 -0.42 17.86
CA ALA A 118 53.25 -1.90 17.82
C ALA A 118 54.34 -2.65 18.66
N ASN A 119 54.12 -3.98 18.78
CA ASN A 119 54.91 -5.10 19.37
C ASN A 119 54.79 -5.35 20.90
N SER A 120 54.92 -6.58 21.44
CA SER A 120 54.76 -7.98 20.93
C SER A 120 54.65 -8.98 22.13
N ALA A 121 54.29 -10.25 21.88
CA ALA A 121 53.97 -11.25 22.91
C ALA A 121 55.17 -11.97 23.57
N ALA A 122 54.98 -12.47 24.81
CA ALA A 122 55.79 -13.50 25.49
C ALA A 122 54.93 -14.28 26.52
N ASN A 123 55.45 -15.36 27.12
CA ASN A 123 54.62 -16.43 27.75
C ASN A 123 55.35 -17.14 28.92
N GLN A 124 54.60 -17.78 29.84
CA GLN A 124 55.05 -18.75 30.90
C GLN A 124 56.00 -18.21 32.00
N ALA A 125 56.15 -18.79 33.21
CA ALA A 125 55.40 -19.74 34.08
C ALA A 125 56.02 -19.64 35.52
N ALA A 126 55.97 -20.53 36.54
CA ALA A 126 55.47 -21.90 36.74
C ALA A 126 55.34 -22.25 38.26
N GLY A 127 54.53 -23.28 38.62
CA GLY A 127 54.65 -24.08 39.86
C GLY A 127 53.90 -23.61 41.12
N GLY A 128 53.53 -24.49 42.07
CA GLY A 128 53.54 -25.96 42.07
C GLY A 128 53.36 -26.57 43.48
N GLY A 129 52.60 -27.67 43.64
CA GLY A 129 52.44 -28.40 44.92
C GLY A 129 51.21 -29.33 45.01
N ASN A 130 51.37 -30.51 45.59
CA ASN A 130 50.40 -31.63 45.75
C ASN A 130 51.00 -32.62 46.81
N PRO A 131 50.31 -33.63 47.41
CA PRO A 131 48.89 -34.01 47.48
C PRO A 131 48.35 -33.88 48.95
N SER A 132 47.47 -34.68 49.59
CA SER A 132 46.88 -36.01 49.33
C SER A 132 45.58 -36.34 50.11
N ALA A 133 45.17 -37.61 50.05
CA ALA A 133 43.92 -38.25 50.46
C ALA A 133 43.65 -38.45 51.98
N ASN A 134 42.35 -38.46 52.36
CA ASN A 134 41.64 -39.70 52.77
C ASN A 134 40.10 -39.50 52.89
N ALA A 135 39.34 -40.59 53.08
CA ALA A 135 37.87 -40.67 53.15
C ALA A 135 37.43 -41.88 54.02
N PRO A 136 36.13 -42.25 54.19
CA PRO A 136 34.83 -41.55 54.10
C PRO A 136 34.17 -41.56 55.53
N PRO A 137 32.96 -42.11 55.88
CA PRO A 137 31.63 -42.20 55.24
C PRO A 137 30.38 -41.84 56.14
N ASN A 138 29.19 -41.82 55.49
CA ASN A 138 27.85 -42.22 56.00
C ASN A 138 26.92 -41.23 56.77
N ARG A 139 25.61 -41.56 56.79
CA ARG A 139 24.43 -40.77 57.25
C ARG A 139 24.10 -40.95 58.76
N PRO A 140 23.18 -40.13 59.32
CA PRO A 140 21.80 -40.64 59.51
C PRO A 140 20.68 -39.64 59.10
N ILE A 141 19.42 -39.97 59.42
CA ILE A 141 18.17 -39.28 59.05
C ILE A 141 17.55 -38.58 60.27
N GLY A 142 16.83 -37.47 60.09
CA GLY A 142 15.98 -36.86 61.11
C GLY A 142 14.82 -36.05 60.51
N SER A 143 13.59 -36.24 61.03
CA SER A 143 12.37 -35.56 60.58
C SER A 143 11.96 -34.45 61.56
N GLY A 144 11.31 -33.38 61.08
CA GLY A 144 10.66 -32.42 61.99
C GLY A 144 10.02 -31.19 61.34
N ALA A 145 8.79 -30.88 61.78
CA ALA A 145 8.03 -29.64 61.62
C ALA A 145 7.57 -29.21 60.20
N ILE A 146 6.31 -28.79 60.13
CA ILE A 146 5.66 -28.11 59.00
C ILE A 146 5.36 -26.68 59.47
N ASP A 147 5.67 -25.67 58.64
CA ASP A 147 5.34 -24.26 58.91
C ASP A 147 4.10 -23.83 58.08
N PRO A 148 2.94 -23.57 58.72
CA PRO A 148 1.71 -23.18 58.03
C PRO A 148 1.65 -21.66 57.76
N SER A 149 2.68 -21.08 57.13
CA SER A 149 2.70 -19.65 56.78
C SER A 149 3.48 -19.32 55.50
N ARG A 150 3.13 -20.00 54.40
CA ARG A 150 3.38 -19.50 53.03
C ARG A 150 2.14 -19.64 52.17
N ASN A 151 1.57 -18.51 51.75
CA ASN A 151 0.77 -18.47 50.53
C ASN A 151 1.68 -18.88 49.34
N PRO A 152 1.19 -19.65 48.36
CA PRO A 152 1.89 -19.76 47.10
C PRO A 152 1.96 -18.37 46.41
N PRO A 153 3.01 -18.08 45.62
CA PRO A 153 2.96 -16.97 44.70
C PRO A 153 1.82 -17.18 43.67
N PRO A 154 1.30 -16.11 43.04
CA PRO A 154 0.29 -16.27 42.00
C PRO A 154 0.83 -17.12 40.84
N GLU A 155 -0.04 -17.92 40.25
CA GLU A 155 0.29 -18.68 39.04
C GLU A 155 0.53 -17.72 37.88
N ASP A 156 1.72 -17.77 37.27
CA ASP A 156 1.97 -17.09 36.00
C ASP A 156 1.01 -17.64 34.93
N PRO A 157 0.33 -16.79 34.15
CA PRO A 157 -0.57 -17.26 33.10
C PRO A 157 0.21 -18.05 32.04
N ALA A 158 -0.37 -19.18 31.62
CA ALA A 158 0.27 -20.21 30.81
C ALA A 158 1.10 -19.64 29.64
N GLY A 159 2.38 -20.03 29.60
CA GLY A 159 3.38 -19.39 28.74
C GLY A 159 3.15 -19.60 27.25
N GLY A 160 3.32 -18.53 26.47
CA GLY A 160 3.66 -18.62 25.06
C GLY A 160 5.04 -19.26 24.92
N SER A 161 5.09 -20.47 24.35
CA SER A 161 6.35 -21.14 24.03
C SER A 161 6.99 -20.45 22.84
N THR A 162 8.14 -19.79 23.04
CA THR A 162 8.91 -19.24 21.94
C THR A 162 9.35 -20.38 21.01
N PRO A 163 9.12 -20.27 19.68
CA PRO A 163 9.39 -21.35 18.75
C PRO A 163 10.88 -21.72 18.72
N THR A 164 11.18 -23.02 18.73
CA THR A 164 12.55 -23.54 18.70
C THR A 164 13.22 -23.17 17.38
N ALA A 165 14.55 -23.03 17.35
CA ALA A 165 15.29 -22.81 16.10
C ALA A 165 15.03 -23.89 15.01
N LEU A 166 14.65 -25.10 15.42
CA LEU A 166 14.21 -26.18 14.51
C LEU A 166 12.82 -25.89 13.92
N ASP A 167 11.84 -25.56 14.75
CA ASP A 167 10.49 -25.16 14.34
C ASP A 167 10.58 -23.95 13.38
N LEU A 168 11.45 -22.98 13.74
CA LEU A 168 11.79 -21.80 12.95
C LEU A 168 12.50 -22.08 11.62
N THR A 169 12.95 -23.32 11.40
CA THR A 169 13.46 -23.77 10.11
C THR A 169 12.36 -24.49 9.33
N LEU A 170 11.64 -25.43 9.97
CA LEU A 170 10.60 -26.27 9.35
C LEU A 170 9.45 -25.45 8.78
N TRP A 171 8.90 -24.51 9.56
CA TRP A 171 7.79 -23.65 9.13
C TRP A 171 8.16 -22.77 7.92
N ARG A 172 9.44 -22.45 7.76
CA ARG A 172 9.98 -21.55 6.74
C ARG A 172 10.16 -22.32 5.44
N SER A 173 10.72 -23.54 5.49
CA SER A 173 10.69 -24.44 4.34
C SER A 173 9.26 -24.66 3.85
N THR A 174 8.31 -25.01 4.73
CA THR A 174 6.93 -25.26 4.29
C THR A 174 6.24 -24.05 3.66
N LEU A 175 6.53 -22.83 4.12
CA LEU A 175 6.00 -21.60 3.50
C LEU A 175 6.63 -21.31 2.13
N PHE A 176 7.93 -21.58 1.94
CA PHE A 176 8.58 -21.43 0.64
C PHE A 176 8.23 -22.57 -0.32
N ASP A 177 8.07 -23.80 0.16
CA ASP A 177 7.62 -24.96 -0.63
C ASP A 177 6.18 -24.75 -1.14
N ASP A 178 5.26 -24.27 -0.29
CA ASP A 178 3.90 -23.89 -0.68
C ASP A 178 3.90 -22.76 -1.71
N ALA A 179 4.73 -21.72 -1.51
CA ALA A 179 4.86 -20.61 -2.44
C ALA A 179 5.45 -21.04 -3.79
N VAL A 180 6.44 -21.93 -3.82
CA VAL A 180 6.96 -22.56 -5.05
C VAL A 180 5.84 -23.37 -5.72
N ALA A 181 5.18 -24.26 -4.98
CA ALA A 181 4.15 -25.16 -5.50
C ALA A 181 2.94 -24.41 -6.09
N ARG A 182 2.58 -23.25 -5.53
CA ARG A 182 1.46 -22.42 -6.00
C ARG A 182 1.82 -21.42 -7.09
N LEU A 183 2.98 -20.75 -7.00
CA LEU A 183 3.34 -19.69 -7.95
C LEU A 183 4.05 -20.20 -9.21
N THR A 184 4.74 -21.34 -9.15
CA THR A 184 5.54 -21.84 -10.29
C THR A 184 4.81 -22.86 -11.17
N VAL A 185 3.50 -23.03 -10.99
CA VAL A 185 2.66 -23.89 -11.85
C VAL A 185 2.64 -23.42 -13.31
N ASP A 186 2.58 -24.37 -14.27
CA ASP A 186 2.58 -24.07 -15.71
C ASP A 186 1.51 -23.03 -16.10
N ARG A 187 0.30 -23.18 -15.55
CA ARG A 187 -0.87 -22.35 -15.85
C ARG A 187 -1.31 -21.49 -14.68
N LEU A 188 -0.42 -20.65 -14.15
CA LEU A 188 -0.82 -19.59 -13.24
C LEU A 188 -1.78 -18.62 -13.98
N VAL A 189 -3.01 -18.47 -13.49
CA VAL A 189 -4.04 -17.56 -14.07
C VAL A 189 -4.20 -16.35 -13.16
N ASN A 190 -4.42 -15.16 -13.72
CA ASN A 190 -4.82 -13.99 -12.95
C ASN A 190 -6.35 -13.96 -12.81
N LEU A 191 -6.85 -13.98 -11.57
CA LEU A 191 -8.27 -13.93 -11.20
C LEU A 191 -8.61 -12.67 -10.38
N THR A 192 -7.68 -11.72 -10.25
CA THR A 192 -7.86 -10.48 -9.46
C THR A 192 -8.81 -9.47 -10.10
N GLY A 193 -9.11 -9.61 -11.40
CA GLY A 193 -9.88 -8.64 -12.19
C GLY A 193 -9.10 -7.38 -12.60
N SER A 194 -7.78 -7.33 -12.36
CA SER A 194 -6.90 -6.21 -12.71
C SER A 194 -5.60 -6.74 -13.34
N PRO A 195 -5.10 -6.19 -14.45
CA PRO A 195 -3.96 -6.75 -15.19
C PRO A 195 -2.68 -6.81 -14.34
N LEU A 196 -1.98 -7.94 -14.35
CA LEU A 196 -0.67 -8.08 -13.70
C LEU A 196 0.43 -8.04 -14.75
N GLU A 197 1.48 -7.28 -14.47
CA GLU A 197 2.58 -6.95 -15.39
C GLU A 197 3.23 -8.21 -15.96
N ILE A 198 3.37 -9.25 -15.14
CA ILE A 198 3.87 -10.58 -15.48
C ILE A 198 3.02 -11.34 -16.52
N GLU A 199 1.78 -10.92 -16.84
CA GLU A 199 0.93 -11.56 -17.85
C GLU A 199 1.39 -11.31 -19.29
N ILE A 200 2.30 -10.35 -19.52
CA ILE A 200 2.93 -10.14 -20.82
C ILE A 200 3.93 -11.26 -21.16
N LEU A 201 4.52 -11.89 -20.14
CA LEU A 201 5.57 -12.88 -20.31
C LEU A 201 5.04 -14.21 -20.87
N HIS A 202 5.88 -14.93 -21.61
CA HIS A 202 5.66 -16.33 -21.94
C HIS A 202 5.53 -17.15 -20.64
N PRO A 203 4.64 -18.16 -20.55
CA PRO A 203 4.42 -18.92 -19.31
C PRO A 203 5.71 -19.43 -18.64
N ASP A 204 6.67 -19.91 -19.42
CA ASP A 204 7.98 -20.36 -18.92
C ASP A 204 8.84 -19.22 -18.35
N ARG A 205 9.02 -18.11 -19.07
CA ARG A 205 9.78 -16.94 -18.58
C ARG A 205 9.13 -16.32 -17.34
N ARG A 206 7.79 -16.41 -17.22
CA ARG A 206 7.05 -16.01 -16.03
C ARG A 206 7.32 -16.94 -14.84
N ARG A 207 7.26 -18.25 -15.06
CA ARG A 207 7.60 -19.29 -14.05
C ARG A 207 9.04 -19.14 -13.58
N GLU A 208 9.97 -18.95 -14.51
CA GLU A 208 11.38 -18.70 -14.27
C GLU A 208 11.58 -17.45 -13.41
N LEU A 209 10.97 -16.31 -13.77
CA LEU A 209 11.01 -15.10 -12.97
C LEU A 209 10.49 -15.32 -11.55
N LEU A 210 9.34 -15.99 -11.37
CA LEU A 210 8.80 -16.27 -10.03
C LEU A 210 9.74 -17.18 -9.22
N ALA A 211 10.37 -18.17 -9.84
CA ALA A 211 11.37 -19.03 -9.21
C ALA A 211 12.71 -18.32 -8.94
N LEU A 212 13.06 -17.26 -9.68
CA LEU A 212 14.20 -16.38 -9.36
C LEU A 212 13.86 -15.46 -8.17
N VAL A 213 12.65 -14.88 -8.16
CA VAL A 213 12.17 -14.01 -7.07
C VAL A 213 12.12 -14.77 -5.74
N LEU A 214 11.54 -15.96 -5.70
CA LEU A 214 11.51 -16.79 -4.49
C LEU A 214 12.93 -17.03 -3.94
N ARG A 215 13.85 -17.52 -4.79
CA ARG A 215 15.26 -17.74 -4.43
C ARG A 215 16.04 -16.47 -4.11
N ARG A 216 15.58 -15.28 -4.52
CA ARG A 216 16.14 -13.99 -4.12
C ARG A 216 15.63 -13.56 -2.74
N VAL A 217 14.35 -13.79 -2.43
CA VAL A 217 13.81 -13.53 -1.09
C VAL A 217 14.47 -14.45 -0.05
N GLU A 218 14.69 -15.73 -0.36
CA GLU A 218 15.46 -16.65 0.49
C GLU A 218 16.90 -16.17 0.75
N ARG A 219 17.64 -15.82 -0.32
CA ARG A 219 18.99 -15.24 -0.20
C ARG A 219 18.99 -13.94 0.62
N GLY A 220 17.97 -13.10 0.43
CA GLY A 220 17.79 -11.84 1.14
C GLY A 220 17.45 -12.00 2.62
N LEU A 221 16.66 -13.00 2.99
CA LEU A 221 16.44 -13.39 4.39
C LEU A 221 17.78 -13.77 5.06
N GLU A 222 18.61 -14.56 4.38
CA GLU A 222 19.93 -14.96 4.90
C GLU A 222 20.94 -13.81 4.97
N GLU A 223 20.80 -12.78 4.12
CA GLU A 223 21.56 -11.52 4.21
C GLU A 223 21.11 -10.67 5.42
N VAL A 224 19.82 -10.38 5.54
CA VAL A 224 19.24 -9.65 6.69
C VAL A 224 19.58 -10.34 8.02
N ARG A 225 19.57 -11.68 8.06
CA ARG A 225 19.97 -12.49 9.22
C ARG A 225 21.45 -12.34 9.57
N ARG A 226 22.33 -12.27 8.57
CA ARG A 226 23.79 -12.09 8.75
C ARG A 226 24.12 -10.70 9.31
N ASP A 227 23.46 -9.68 8.76
CA ASP A 227 23.72 -8.28 9.06
C ASP A 227 22.98 -7.79 10.34
N ARG A 228 22.12 -8.66 10.90
CA ARG A 228 21.38 -8.48 12.17
C ARG A 228 20.50 -7.23 12.20
N LEU A 229 19.97 -6.83 11.04
CA LEU A 229 18.95 -5.78 10.96
C LEU A 229 17.68 -6.27 11.67
N ARG A 230 17.10 -5.46 12.56
CA ARG A 230 15.86 -5.74 13.31
C ARG A 230 15.14 -4.45 13.68
N GLY A 231 13.83 -4.49 13.89
CA GLY A 231 13.01 -3.36 14.34
C GLY A 231 13.26 -2.10 13.51
N ASP A 232 13.47 -0.96 14.17
CA ASP A 232 13.71 0.35 13.55
C ASP A 232 14.85 0.34 12.51
N ARG A 233 15.90 -0.49 12.72
CA ARG A 233 17.01 -0.61 11.76
C ARG A 233 16.63 -1.36 10.50
N LEU A 234 15.73 -2.35 10.61
CA LEU A 234 15.17 -3.02 9.46
C LEU A 234 14.20 -2.08 8.74
N LEU A 235 13.29 -1.43 9.49
CA LEU A 235 12.34 -0.44 8.97
C LEU A 235 13.04 0.65 8.14
N ALA A 236 14.09 1.28 8.69
CA ALA A 236 14.87 2.32 8.02
C ALA A 236 15.67 1.83 6.80
N GLN A 237 15.77 0.52 6.56
CA GLN A 237 16.48 -0.06 5.41
C GLN A 237 15.57 -0.81 4.43
N GLN A 238 14.24 -0.89 4.67
CA GLN A 238 13.31 -1.62 3.80
C GLN A 238 13.37 -1.16 2.33
N GLU A 239 13.44 0.14 2.07
CA GLU A 239 13.54 0.66 0.70
C GLU A 239 14.85 0.23 0.02
N ALA A 240 15.99 0.41 0.69
CA ALA A 240 17.31 0.04 0.16
C ALA A 240 17.45 -1.48 -0.05
N LEU A 241 16.84 -2.28 0.83
CA LEU A 241 16.78 -3.74 0.73
C LEU A 241 15.96 -4.17 -0.51
N LEU A 242 14.75 -3.63 -0.67
CA LEU A 242 13.91 -3.88 -1.85
C LEU A 242 14.59 -3.42 -3.14
N GLN A 243 15.23 -2.25 -3.15
CA GLN A 243 15.98 -1.74 -4.30
C GLN A 243 17.12 -2.68 -4.67
N THR A 244 17.89 -3.14 -3.68
CA THR A 244 18.99 -4.10 -3.88
C THR A 244 18.48 -5.42 -4.47
N TRP A 245 17.37 -5.95 -3.97
CA TRP A 245 16.78 -7.19 -4.47
C TRP A 245 16.23 -7.03 -5.90
N TRP A 246 15.58 -5.90 -6.20
CA TRP A 246 15.06 -5.57 -7.52
C TRP A 246 16.16 -5.38 -8.57
N VAL A 247 17.27 -4.70 -8.23
CA VAL A 247 18.47 -4.61 -9.09
C VAL A 247 19.00 -5.99 -9.41
N GLN A 248 19.19 -6.85 -8.39
CA GLN A 248 19.68 -8.21 -8.58
C GLN A 248 18.71 -9.07 -9.42
N LEU A 249 17.40 -8.86 -9.31
CA LEU A 249 16.42 -9.59 -10.11
C LEU A 249 16.34 -9.13 -11.57
N LEU A 250 16.56 -7.83 -11.83
CA LEU A 250 16.76 -7.33 -13.19
C LEU A 250 18.02 -7.95 -13.81
N ASP A 251 19.11 -8.05 -13.06
CA ASP A 251 20.35 -8.68 -13.53
C ASP A 251 20.20 -10.21 -13.72
N ASP A 252 19.66 -10.95 -12.74
CA ASP A 252 19.44 -12.40 -12.81
C ASP A 252 18.45 -12.78 -13.95
N PHE A 253 17.38 -12.01 -14.19
CA PHE A 253 16.35 -12.36 -15.19
C PHE A 253 16.61 -11.83 -16.61
N LEU A 254 17.33 -10.70 -16.75
CA LEU A 254 17.63 -10.09 -18.06
C LEU A 254 19.08 -10.31 -18.49
N GLY A 255 19.92 -10.93 -17.66
CA GLY A 255 21.36 -11.14 -17.92
C GLY A 255 21.65 -11.70 -19.30
N ASP A 256 20.94 -12.75 -19.73
CA ASP A 256 21.11 -13.34 -21.06
C ASP A 256 20.69 -12.38 -22.19
N TRP A 257 19.55 -11.69 -22.05
CA TRP A 257 19.09 -10.72 -23.05
C TRP A 257 20.03 -9.52 -23.18
N LEU A 258 20.58 -9.06 -22.05
CA LEU A 258 21.58 -8.01 -22.00
C LEU A 258 22.93 -8.47 -22.57
N THR A 259 23.33 -9.73 -22.37
CA THR A 259 24.69 -10.20 -22.72
C THR A 259 24.77 -10.80 -24.12
N GLU A 260 23.82 -11.66 -24.50
CA GLU A 260 23.98 -12.58 -25.63
C GLU A 260 23.75 -11.89 -26.99
N ARG A 261 22.74 -11.01 -27.08
CA ARG A 261 22.30 -10.38 -28.34
C ARG A 261 23.05 -9.12 -28.76
N SER A 262 23.94 -8.57 -27.94
CA SER A 262 24.75 -7.39 -28.27
C SER A 262 26.10 -7.70 -28.91
N THR A 263 26.64 -8.89 -28.63
CA THR A 263 27.97 -9.37 -29.08
C THR A 263 28.22 -9.18 -30.57
N LEU A 264 27.18 -9.26 -31.39
CA LEU A 264 27.26 -9.14 -32.85
C LEU A 264 27.40 -7.69 -33.37
N ARG A 265 27.02 -6.64 -32.61
CA ARG A 265 27.00 -5.25 -33.12
C ARG A 265 27.20 -4.10 -32.11
N SER A 266 27.39 -4.33 -30.81
CA SER A 266 27.57 -3.21 -29.85
C SER A 266 28.43 -3.59 -28.64
N GLY A 267 29.45 -2.77 -28.38
CA GLY A 267 30.36 -2.93 -27.25
C GLY A 267 29.71 -2.70 -25.87
N SER A 268 30.40 -3.12 -24.82
CA SER A 268 29.92 -3.19 -23.43
C SER A 268 29.31 -1.90 -22.87
N GLY A 269 29.72 -0.72 -23.35
CA GLY A 269 29.11 0.57 -22.98
C GLY A 269 27.62 0.66 -23.33
N ALA A 270 27.19 0.05 -24.45
CA ALA A 270 25.79 0.03 -24.85
C ALA A 270 24.92 -0.82 -23.90
N LEU A 271 25.50 -1.77 -23.17
CA LEU A 271 24.78 -2.62 -22.22
C LEU A 271 24.55 -1.91 -20.90
N ARG A 272 25.60 -1.24 -20.38
CA ARG A 272 25.50 -0.37 -19.20
C ARG A 272 24.40 0.68 -19.41
N LEU A 273 24.45 1.41 -20.53
CA LEU A 273 23.42 2.38 -20.91
C LEU A 273 21.99 1.81 -21.09
N GLN A 274 21.81 0.50 -21.17
CA GLN A 274 20.48 -0.14 -21.18
C GLN A 274 20.03 -0.57 -19.78
N ARG A 275 20.93 -1.19 -19.01
CA ARG A 275 20.71 -1.50 -17.59
C ARG A 275 20.42 -0.23 -16.78
N ASP A 276 21.28 0.78 -16.89
CA ASP A 276 21.19 2.05 -16.16
C ASP A 276 19.89 2.80 -16.47
N ARG A 277 19.30 2.58 -17.65
CA ARG A 277 17.97 3.11 -18.00
C ARG A 277 16.84 2.40 -17.25
N LEU A 278 16.89 1.07 -17.07
CA LEU A 278 15.87 0.37 -16.28
C LEU A 278 15.93 0.80 -14.79
N LEU A 279 17.13 1.02 -14.27
CA LEU A 279 17.33 1.46 -12.88
C LEU A 279 16.76 2.85 -12.58
N GLN A 280 16.60 3.72 -13.58
CA GLN A 280 15.94 5.03 -13.44
C GLN A 280 14.44 4.94 -13.09
N ASP A 281 13.78 3.80 -13.34
CA ASP A 281 12.35 3.64 -13.05
C ASP A 281 12.08 3.32 -11.57
N TRP A 282 13.11 3.25 -10.70
CA TRP A 282 12.97 2.92 -9.27
C TRP A 282 11.82 3.66 -8.58
N ALA A 283 11.76 4.99 -8.71
CA ALA A 283 10.75 5.79 -8.00
C ALA A 283 9.30 5.45 -8.42
N ILE A 284 9.09 5.03 -9.67
CA ILE A 284 7.78 4.62 -10.18
C ILE A 284 7.45 3.20 -9.69
N VAL A 285 8.42 2.28 -9.81
CA VAL A 285 8.29 0.89 -9.37
C VAL A 285 8.09 0.78 -7.86
N ALA A 286 8.78 1.59 -7.06
CA ALA A 286 8.61 1.68 -5.63
C ALA A 286 7.18 2.15 -5.29
N ALA A 287 6.78 3.32 -5.81
CA ALA A 287 5.50 3.93 -5.47
C ALA A 287 4.27 3.10 -5.91
N ASP A 288 4.23 2.62 -7.16
CA ASP A 288 3.04 1.98 -7.73
C ASP A 288 3.02 0.44 -7.54
N ILE A 289 4.15 -0.20 -7.20
CA ILE A 289 4.27 -1.67 -7.06
C ILE A 289 4.85 -2.11 -5.72
N LEU A 290 6.10 -1.78 -5.39
CA LEU A 290 6.79 -2.39 -4.24
C LEU A 290 6.29 -1.89 -2.88
N ASN A 291 5.82 -0.64 -2.79
CA ASN A 291 5.15 -0.12 -1.59
C ASN A 291 3.80 -0.81 -1.32
N ARG A 292 3.34 -1.68 -2.23
CA ARG A 292 2.18 -2.57 -2.04
C ARG A 292 2.57 -3.95 -1.48
N ALA A 293 3.86 -4.19 -1.21
CA ALA A 293 4.35 -5.27 -0.35
C ALA A 293 4.10 -4.92 1.14
N VAL A 294 2.81 -4.84 1.49
CA VAL A 294 2.29 -4.55 2.84
C VAL A 294 2.95 -5.47 3.88
N ASP A 295 3.17 -4.94 5.08
CA ASP A 295 3.74 -5.65 6.24
C ASP A 295 5.07 -6.40 5.97
N LEU A 296 5.89 -5.90 5.02
CA LEU A 296 7.21 -6.45 4.74
C LEU A 296 8.09 -6.58 5.99
N GLY A 297 8.12 -5.54 6.84
CA GLY A 297 8.83 -5.59 8.12
C GLY A 297 8.39 -6.78 8.98
N PRO A 298 7.13 -6.82 9.45
CA PRO A 298 6.56 -7.96 10.18
C PRO A 298 6.77 -9.33 9.51
N LEU A 299 6.67 -9.44 8.17
CA LEU A 299 6.94 -10.67 7.45
C LEU A 299 8.40 -11.14 7.61
N LEU A 300 9.37 -10.24 7.41
CA LEU A 300 10.79 -10.55 7.58
C LEU A 300 11.12 -10.86 9.05
N GLU A 301 10.53 -10.10 9.98
CA GLU A 301 10.71 -10.28 11.44
C GLU A 301 10.19 -11.65 11.90
N HIS A 302 9.01 -12.05 11.40
CA HIS A 302 8.42 -13.38 11.59
C HIS A 302 9.35 -14.46 11.03
N LEU A 303 9.60 -14.47 9.71
CA LEU A 303 10.34 -15.52 8.99
C LEU A 303 11.79 -15.71 9.46
N LEU A 304 12.39 -14.71 10.11
CA LEU A 304 13.77 -14.77 10.59
C LEU A 304 13.93 -15.09 12.07
N TRP A 305 13.00 -14.63 12.92
CA TRP A 305 13.20 -14.63 14.38
C TRP A 305 12.01 -15.12 15.20
N GLY A 306 10.92 -15.55 14.57
CA GLY A 306 9.77 -16.10 15.30
C GLY A 306 8.89 -15.06 15.98
N LEU A 307 8.94 -13.81 15.53
CA LEU A 307 8.09 -12.75 16.07
C LEU A 307 6.61 -12.97 15.67
N PRO A 308 5.64 -12.65 16.55
CA PRO A 308 4.22 -12.84 16.28
C PRO A 308 3.73 -11.92 15.15
N LEU A 309 2.66 -12.32 14.46
CA LEU A 309 2.04 -11.54 13.38
C LEU A 309 0.68 -10.99 13.80
N THR A 310 0.35 -9.79 13.30
CA THR A 310 -1.00 -9.23 13.44
C THR A 310 -1.94 -9.88 12.44
N VAL A 311 -2.86 -10.71 12.94
CA VAL A 311 -3.96 -11.30 12.16
C VAL A 311 -5.25 -10.57 12.53
N ASP A 312 -5.77 -9.81 11.58
CA ASP A 312 -7.03 -9.06 11.67
C ASP A 312 -7.19 -8.22 12.96
N GLY A 313 -6.09 -7.58 13.36
CA GLY A 313 -6.02 -6.68 14.53
C GLY A 313 -5.62 -7.37 15.84
N VAL A 314 -5.47 -8.69 15.85
CA VAL A 314 -5.01 -9.48 17.01
C VAL A 314 -3.57 -9.92 16.77
N THR A 315 -2.69 -9.77 17.78
CA THR A 315 -1.34 -10.35 17.75
C THR A 315 -1.44 -11.86 17.95
N VAL A 316 -0.89 -12.66 17.03
CA VAL A 316 -0.96 -14.12 17.06
C VAL A 316 0.46 -14.71 17.02
N GLU A 317 0.71 -15.66 17.92
CA GLU A 317 2.01 -16.30 18.09
C GLU A 317 2.52 -17.05 16.86
N ALA A 318 3.84 -17.09 16.73
CA ALA A 318 4.54 -17.82 15.69
C ALA A 318 4.25 -19.33 15.73
N GLY A 319 4.25 -19.98 14.56
CA GLY A 319 3.93 -21.41 14.42
C GLY A 319 2.43 -21.75 14.46
N THR A 320 1.56 -20.82 14.87
CA THR A 320 0.10 -21.03 14.79
C THR A 320 -0.39 -21.00 13.33
N GLY A 321 -1.44 -21.77 13.02
CA GLY A 321 -2.01 -21.82 11.67
C GLY A 321 -2.39 -20.46 11.10
N ALA A 322 -3.05 -19.61 11.90
CA ALA A 322 -3.45 -18.27 11.47
C ALA A 322 -2.24 -17.34 11.17
N ALA A 323 -1.12 -17.48 11.89
CA ALA A 323 0.10 -16.76 11.58
C ALA A 323 0.78 -17.30 10.32
N LEU A 324 0.78 -18.62 10.10
CA LEU A 324 1.30 -19.25 8.87
C LEU A 324 0.48 -18.86 7.63
N ASP A 325 -0.85 -18.87 7.71
CA ASP A 325 -1.74 -18.44 6.62
C ASP A 325 -1.49 -16.96 6.26
N ARG A 326 -1.31 -16.10 7.28
CA ARG A 326 -0.94 -14.69 7.11
C ARG A 326 0.44 -14.55 6.47
N ALA A 327 1.43 -15.32 6.91
CA ALA A 327 2.79 -15.31 6.35
C ALA A 327 2.83 -15.79 4.89
N SER A 328 2.08 -16.84 4.53
CA SER A 328 1.94 -17.33 3.14
C SER A 328 1.33 -16.24 2.25
N ALA A 329 0.22 -15.62 2.67
CA ALA A 329 -0.41 -14.54 1.91
C ALA A 329 0.50 -13.30 1.72
N LEU A 330 1.28 -12.94 2.73
CA LEU A 330 2.25 -11.84 2.66
C LEU A 330 3.46 -12.20 1.76
N LEU A 331 3.97 -13.44 1.84
CA LEU A 331 5.06 -13.94 0.99
C LEU A 331 4.64 -14.00 -0.48
N HIS A 332 3.45 -14.52 -0.80
CA HIS A 332 2.90 -14.48 -2.16
C HIS A 332 2.78 -13.05 -2.69
N ASN A 333 2.32 -12.11 -1.86
CA ASN A 333 2.16 -10.72 -2.25
C ASN A 333 3.52 -10.05 -2.53
N LEU A 334 4.52 -10.28 -1.68
CA LEU A 334 5.89 -9.81 -1.90
C LEU A 334 6.49 -10.36 -3.20
N VAL A 335 6.37 -11.68 -3.44
CA VAL A 335 6.91 -12.33 -4.64
C VAL A 335 6.24 -11.81 -5.92
N LEU A 336 4.91 -11.65 -5.90
CA LEU A 336 4.17 -11.12 -7.05
C LEU A 336 4.46 -9.63 -7.29
N CYS A 337 4.61 -8.82 -6.25
CA CYS A 337 5.05 -7.42 -6.37
C CYS A 337 6.48 -7.33 -6.96
N LEU A 338 7.43 -8.10 -6.46
CA LEU A 338 8.81 -8.15 -6.99
C LEU A 338 8.85 -8.60 -8.46
N ALA A 339 8.08 -9.63 -8.83
CA ALA A 339 8.01 -10.08 -10.22
C ALA A 339 7.40 -9.01 -11.15
N CYS A 340 6.34 -8.32 -10.70
CA CYS A 340 5.74 -7.23 -11.48
C CYS A 340 6.68 -6.01 -11.59
N ALA A 341 7.43 -5.71 -10.53
CA ALA A 341 8.44 -4.65 -10.47
C ALA A 341 9.61 -4.88 -11.44
N VAL A 342 10.00 -6.13 -11.71
CA VAL A 342 11.01 -6.47 -12.72
C VAL A 342 10.48 -6.24 -14.15
N VAL A 343 9.20 -6.54 -14.41
CA VAL A 343 8.62 -6.45 -15.77
C VAL A 343 8.23 -5.03 -16.16
N GLN A 344 7.80 -4.18 -15.22
CA GLN A 344 7.28 -2.84 -15.53
C GLN A 344 8.29 -1.91 -16.27
N PRO A 345 9.56 -1.78 -15.84
CA PRO A 345 10.57 -0.99 -16.56
C PRO A 345 10.86 -1.54 -17.95
N VAL A 346 10.92 -2.87 -18.06
CA VAL A 346 11.20 -3.58 -19.32
C VAL A 346 10.10 -3.32 -20.34
N LEU A 347 8.84 -3.40 -19.93
CA LEU A 347 7.69 -3.04 -20.76
C LEU A 347 7.73 -1.56 -21.15
N ASN A 348 7.95 -0.65 -20.19
CA ASN A 348 7.93 0.78 -20.44
C ASN A 348 9.05 1.27 -21.37
N ARG A 349 10.26 0.71 -21.26
CA ARG A 349 11.45 1.18 -22.00
C ARG A 349 11.79 0.33 -23.23
N TYR A 350 11.42 -0.95 -23.23
CA TYR A 350 11.82 -1.92 -24.26
C TYR A 350 10.68 -2.79 -24.82
N GLY A 351 9.42 -2.59 -24.40
CA GLY A 351 8.27 -3.37 -24.87
C GLY A 351 8.06 -3.37 -26.39
N ASP A 352 8.51 -2.32 -27.08
CA ASP A 352 8.44 -2.19 -28.54
C ASP A 352 9.56 -2.93 -29.31
N ARG A 353 10.57 -3.49 -28.61
CA ARG A 353 11.74 -4.11 -29.26
C ARG A 353 11.49 -5.56 -29.62
N GLU A 354 11.45 -5.87 -30.92
CA GLU A 354 11.17 -7.22 -31.43
C GLU A 354 12.08 -8.31 -30.84
N GLY A 355 13.39 -8.04 -30.72
CA GLY A 355 14.34 -8.97 -30.11
C GLY A 355 14.17 -9.20 -28.59
N LEU A 356 13.38 -8.38 -27.90
CA LEU A 356 12.92 -8.62 -26.53
C LEU A 356 11.57 -9.33 -26.51
N LYS A 357 10.61 -8.85 -27.33
CA LYS A 357 9.27 -9.44 -27.48
C LYS A 357 9.35 -10.94 -27.80
N LEU A 358 10.18 -11.32 -28.77
CA LEU A 358 10.43 -12.72 -29.16
C LEU A 358 11.19 -13.56 -28.12
N ALA A 359 11.81 -12.94 -27.12
CA ALA A 359 12.57 -13.62 -26.07
C ALA A 359 11.79 -13.77 -24.75
N LEU A 360 10.93 -12.80 -24.43
CA LEU A 360 10.27 -12.71 -23.13
C LEU A 360 8.74 -12.85 -23.19
N PHE A 361 8.07 -12.41 -24.26
CA PHE A 361 6.61 -12.25 -24.27
C PHE A 361 5.86 -13.47 -24.80
N ASP A 362 4.62 -13.65 -24.34
CA ASP A 362 3.70 -14.62 -24.94
C ASP A 362 3.35 -14.22 -26.38
N ARG A 363 3.11 -15.21 -27.25
CA ARG A 363 2.80 -15.01 -28.68
C ARG A 363 1.63 -14.06 -28.90
N ARG A 364 0.65 -14.00 -27.99
CA ARG A 364 -0.51 -13.08 -28.04
C ARG A 364 -0.12 -11.60 -27.97
N TRP A 365 1.06 -11.27 -27.43
CA TRP A 365 1.57 -9.91 -27.27
C TRP A 365 2.67 -9.52 -28.27
N LEU A 366 2.97 -10.36 -29.27
CA LEU A 366 3.87 -9.98 -30.35
C LEU A 366 3.32 -8.85 -31.26
N PRO A 367 2.00 -8.67 -31.49
CA PRO A 367 1.49 -7.48 -32.17
C PRO A 367 1.64 -6.22 -31.31
N THR A 368 2.31 -5.18 -31.84
CA THR A 368 2.53 -3.90 -31.12
C THR A 368 1.23 -3.28 -30.59
N ARG A 369 0.11 -3.46 -31.30
CA ARG A 369 -1.22 -3.02 -30.87
C ARG A 369 -1.64 -3.63 -29.53
N GLU A 370 -1.35 -4.91 -29.28
CA GLU A 370 -1.75 -5.57 -28.03
C GLU A 370 -0.75 -5.27 -26.89
N VAL A 371 0.52 -4.98 -27.19
CA VAL A 371 1.46 -4.37 -26.21
C VAL A 371 0.95 -3.02 -25.75
N GLU A 372 0.60 -2.13 -26.68
CA GLU A 372 0.06 -0.80 -26.37
C GLU A 372 -1.28 -0.89 -25.63
N ARG A 373 -2.15 -1.83 -25.98
CA ARG A 373 -3.38 -2.10 -25.24
C ARG A 373 -3.08 -2.49 -23.79
N PHE A 374 -2.19 -3.45 -23.58
CA PHE A 374 -1.79 -3.91 -22.24
C PHE A 374 -1.14 -2.80 -21.41
N ARG A 375 -0.30 -1.93 -22.01
CA ARG A 375 0.22 -0.72 -21.37
C ARG A 375 -0.88 0.24 -20.95
N ASN A 376 -1.90 0.44 -21.79
CA ASN A 376 -3.05 1.28 -21.47
C ASN A 376 -3.91 0.67 -20.35
N ASP A 377 -4.11 -0.65 -20.33
CA ASP A 377 -4.85 -1.36 -19.28
C ASP A 377 -4.10 -1.30 -17.92
N LEU A 378 -2.76 -1.44 -17.92
CA LEU A 378 -1.91 -1.19 -16.74
C LEU A 378 -1.96 0.28 -16.28
N ALA A 379 -1.85 1.24 -17.20
CA ALA A 379 -1.96 2.66 -16.90
C ALA A 379 -3.35 3.03 -16.37
N TRP A 380 -4.40 2.31 -16.75
CA TRP A 380 -5.74 2.43 -16.16
C TRP A 380 -5.77 1.84 -14.75
N LYS A 381 -5.23 0.64 -14.54
CA LYS A 381 -5.05 0.01 -13.21
C LYS A 381 -4.42 0.96 -12.20
N TYR A 382 -3.27 1.58 -12.50
CA TYR A 382 -2.61 2.48 -11.52
C TYR A 382 -3.46 3.70 -11.21
N ARG A 383 -4.14 4.28 -12.22
CA ARG A 383 -5.07 5.41 -12.03
C ARG A 383 -6.27 5.02 -11.15
N VAL A 384 -6.89 3.87 -11.39
CA VAL A 384 -8.00 3.37 -10.58
C VAL A 384 -7.53 3.04 -9.16
N GLN A 385 -6.36 2.43 -9.00
CA GLN A 385 -5.80 2.12 -7.68
C GLN A 385 -5.58 3.41 -6.87
N ARG A 386 -4.81 4.35 -7.41
CA ARG A 386 -4.43 5.60 -6.73
C ARG A 386 -5.62 6.49 -6.37
N TRP A 387 -6.62 6.58 -7.25
CA TRP A 387 -7.70 7.55 -7.09
C TRP A 387 -9.02 6.96 -6.56
N VAL A 388 -9.23 5.63 -6.63
CA VAL A 388 -10.51 5.00 -6.26
C VAL A 388 -10.34 3.81 -5.33
N SER A 389 -9.53 2.80 -5.69
CA SER A 389 -9.43 1.55 -4.92
C SER A 389 -8.67 1.72 -3.60
N GLU A 390 -7.56 2.45 -3.59
CA GLU A 390 -6.74 2.65 -2.39
C GLU A 390 -7.43 3.57 -1.36
N PRO A 391 -8.03 4.74 -1.74
CA PRO A 391 -8.79 5.56 -0.79
C PRO A 391 -9.99 4.81 -0.21
N LYS A 392 -10.65 3.99 -1.04
CA LYS A 392 -11.69 3.07 -0.59
C LYS A 392 -11.15 2.02 0.39
N ALA A 393 -10.01 1.40 0.12
CA ALA A 393 -9.41 0.37 0.98
C ALA A 393 -8.96 0.95 2.33
N ILE A 394 -8.47 2.20 2.35
CA ILE A 394 -8.17 2.97 3.56
C ILE A 394 -9.44 3.19 4.39
N TYR A 395 -10.53 3.68 3.78
CA TYR A 395 -11.83 3.87 4.47
C TYR A 395 -12.45 2.55 4.96
N GLU A 396 -12.36 1.49 4.16
CA GLU A 396 -12.80 0.14 4.52
C GLU A 396 -11.80 -0.63 5.42
N SER A 397 -10.80 0.06 6.00
CA SER A 397 -9.76 -0.47 6.90
C SER A 397 -9.15 -1.80 6.48
N ARG A 398 -8.73 -1.88 5.21
CA ARG A 398 -8.17 -3.11 4.62
C ARG A 398 -7.01 -2.87 3.69
N TYR A 399 -6.20 -3.90 3.52
CA TYR A 399 -5.27 -4.07 2.42
C TYR A 399 -5.77 -5.16 1.45
N TRP A 400 -5.21 -5.19 0.24
CA TRP A 400 -5.50 -6.20 -0.78
C TRP A 400 -4.21 -6.91 -1.16
N LEU A 401 -4.00 -8.11 -0.61
CA LEU A 401 -2.83 -8.94 -0.90
C LEU A 401 -3.06 -9.77 -2.17
N LEU A 402 -2.04 -9.90 -3.00
CA LEU A 402 -2.02 -10.87 -4.11
C LEU A 402 -1.59 -12.24 -3.56
N THR A 403 -2.46 -13.24 -3.61
CA THR A 403 -2.15 -14.61 -3.15
C THR A 403 -2.52 -15.66 -4.19
N ALA A 404 -1.78 -16.78 -4.23
CA ALA A 404 -2.01 -17.85 -5.18
C ALA A 404 -2.96 -18.91 -4.61
N SER A 405 -4.21 -18.92 -5.09
CA SER A 405 -5.14 -20.03 -4.85
C SER A 405 -4.87 -21.18 -5.83
N ASP A 406 -5.45 -22.35 -5.56
CA ASP A 406 -5.38 -23.54 -6.43
C ASP A 406 -5.95 -23.32 -7.86
N ARG A 407 -6.62 -22.18 -8.08
CA ARG A 407 -7.16 -21.75 -9.39
C ARG A 407 -6.36 -20.63 -10.05
N GLY A 408 -5.40 -20.02 -9.35
CA GLY A 408 -4.64 -18.85 -9.79
C GLY A 408 -4.57 -17.72 -8.76
N ILE A 409 -3.97 -16.60 -9.16
CA ILE A 409 -3.76 -15.40 -8.34
C ILE A 409 -5.10 -14.72 -8.05
N VAL A 410 -5.43 -14.54 -6.77
CA VAL A 410 -6.62 -13.84 -6.29
C VAL A 410 -6.22 -12.66 -5.41
N ALA A 411 -7.12 -11.68 -5.28
CA ALA A 411 -6.95 -10.55 -4.37
C ALA A 411 -7.63 -10.87 -3.02
N LEU A 412 -6.83 -11.09 -1.98
CA LEU A 412 -7.30 -11.37 -0.62
C LEU A 412 -7.44 -10.05 0.17
N PRO A 413 -8.65 -9.66 0.61
CA PRO A 413 -8.81 -8.56 1.54
C PRO A 413 -8.31 -8.97 2.94
N VAL A 414 -7.49 -8.13 3.56
CA VAL A 414 -6.95 -8.32 4.92
C VAL A 414 -7.29 -7.09 5.76
N TYR A 415 -7.82 -7.27 6.97
CA TYR A 415 -8.13 -6.15 7.85
C TYR A 415 -6.88 -5.58 8.51
N ALA A 416 -6.77 -4.25 8.55
CA ALA A 416 -5.72 -3.52 9.26
C ALA A 416 -6.22 -2.11 9.68
N PRO A 417 -5.77 -1.56 10.83
CA PRO A 417 -6.24 -0.26 11.31
C PRO A 417 -5.58 0.93 10.57
N ARG A 418 -6.14 1.33 9.43
CA ARG A 418 -5.60 2.39 8.53
C ARG A 418 -5.92 3.84 8.96
N ASN A 419 -6.07 4.07 10.27
CA ASN A 419 -6.56 5.32 10.87
C ASN A 419 -5.64 6.53 10.68
N GLN A 420 -4.35 6.34 10.40
CA GLN A 420 -3.41 7.44 10.12
C GLN A 420 -3.50 7.86 8.65
N GLU A 421 -3.49 6.89 7.73
CA GLU A 421 -3.64 7.09 6.30
C GLU A 421 -4.98 7.75 5.95
N TRP A 422 -6.06 7.35 6.62
CA TRP A 422 -7.39 7.97 6.47
C TRP A 422 -7.37 9.46 6.81
N ARG A 423 -6.65 9.86 7.86
CA ARG A 423 -6.46 11.28 8.24
C ARG A 423 -5.53 12.04 7.28
N ALA A 424 -4.68 11.34 6.54
CA ALA A 424 -3.82 11.92 5.51
C ALA A 424 -4.52 12.06 4.14
N LEU A 425 -5.72 11.48 3.95
CA LEU A 425 -6.47 11.62 2.71
C LEU A 425 -6.88 13.07 2.45
N SER A 426 -6.60 13.54 1.23
CA SER A 426 -6.93 14.89 0.76
C SER A 426 -7.33 14.84 -0.71
N GLY A 427 -7.94 15.92 -1.23
CA GLY A 427 -8.30 16.03 -2.65
C GLY A 427 -9.27 14.95 -3.14
N VAL A 428 -9.02 14.41 -4.34
CA VAL A 428 -9.86 13.37 -4.98
C VAL A 428 -10.01 12.10 -4.11
N PRO A 429 -8.95 11.53 -3.50
CA PRO A 429 -9.05 10.43 -2.54
C PRO A 429 -10.09 10.65 -1.44
N LEU A 430 -10.06 11.81 -0.76
CA LEU A 430 -11.03 12.16 0.28
C LEU A 430 -12.44 12.36 -0.30
N GLY A 431 -12.55 12.91 -1.50
CA GLY A 431 -13.82 13.01 -2.23
C GLY A 431 -14.47 11.65 -2.52
N VAL A 432 -13.67 10.61 -2.80
CA VAL A 432 -14.18 9.24 -2.99
C VAL A 432 -14.68 8.64 -1.69
N THR A 433 -13.98 8.81 -0.57
CA THR A 433 -14.45 8.29 0.73
C THR A 433 -15.72 9.00 1.19
N LEU A 434 -15.81 10.33 1.03
CA LEU A 434 -17.01 11.11 1.33
C LEU A 434 -18.20 10.72 0.42
N LEU A 435 -17.96 10.32 -0.84
CA LEU A 435 -19.02 9.84 -1.73
C LEU A 435 -19.55 8.46 -1.29
N ILE A 436 -18.69 7.59 -0.75
CA ILE A 436 -19.10 6.30 -0.18
C ILE A 436 -19.92 6.53 1.10
N GLU A 437 -19.42 7.37 2.01
CA GLU A 437 -20.12 7.74 3.25
C GLU A 437 -21.49 8.37 2.97
N ALA A 438 -21.55 9.34 2.05
CA ALA A 438 -22.81 10.00 1.65
C ALA A 438 -23.79 9.01 1.01
N ARG A 439 -23.32 8.10 0.15
CA ARG A 439 -24.13 7.02 -0.43
C ARG A 439 -24.77 6.18 0.68
N ASP A 440 -23.99 5.72 1.65
CA ASP A 440 -24.47 4.77 2.65
C ASP A 440 -25.33 5.46 3.74
N ALA A 441 -25.13 6.77 3.98
CA ALA A 441 -26.06 7.59 4.76
C ALA A 441 -27.40 7.89 4.06
N ILE A 442 -27.41 7.96 2.71
CA ILE A 442 -28.60 8.29 1.91
C ILE A 442 -29.40 7.03 1.51
N ALA A 443 -28.74 5.91 1.24
CA ALA A 443 -29.37 4.69 0.72
C ALA A 443 -30.53 4.13 1.58
N PRO A 444 -30.49 4.14 2.93
CA PRO A 444 -31.64 3.74 3.75
C PRO A 444 -32.86 4.64 3.56
N ARG A 445 -32.63 5.96 3.45
CA ARG A 445 -33.69 6.98 3.30
C ARG A 445 -34.39 6.86 1.94
N VAL A 446 -33.61 6.72 0.86
CA VAL A 446 -34.17 6.50 -0.49
C VAL A 446 -34.97 5.19 -0.55
N ARG A 447 -34.45 4.11 0.05
CA ARG A 447 -35.15 2.81 0.12
C ARG A 447 -36.47 2.89 0.91
N ALA A 448 -36.52 3.68 1.99
CA ALA A 448 -37.75 3.94 2.73
C ALA A 448 -38.79 4.68 1.86
N THR A 449 -38.39 5.74 1.15
CA THR A 449 -39.32 6.49 0.28
C THR A 449 -39.86 5.63 -0.87
N VAL A 450 -39.00 4.85 -1.54
CA VAL A 450 -39.42 3.95 -2.63
C VAL A 450 -40.34 2.84 -2.14
N THR A 451 -40.07 2.24 -0.97
CA THR A 451 -40.96 1.20 -0.42
C THR A 451 -42.29 1.76 0.10
N LEU A 452 -42.32 2.99 0.61
CA LEU A 452 -43.56 3.71 0.95
C LEU A 452 -44.39 4.01 -0.31
N ALA A 453 -43.77 4.53 -1.38
CA ALA A 453 -44.44 4.79 -2.65
C ALA A 453 -45.00 3.50 -3.28
N GLY A 454 -44.23 2.41 -3.26
CA GLY A 454 -44.69 1.10 -3.73
C GLY A 454 -45.88 0.55 -2.93
N ARG A 455 -45.89 0.72 -1.60
CA ARG A 455 -47.04 0.38 -0.75
C ARG A 455 -48.27 1.23 -1.08
N GLY A 456 -48.09 2.53 -1.31
CA GLY A 456 -49.17 3.44 -1.74
C GLY A 456 -49.77 3.04 -3.08
N ALA A 457 -48.93 2.74 -4.09
CA ALA A 457 -49.38 2.26 -5.39
C ALA A 457 -50.17 0.95 -5.29
N LEU A 458 -49.71 0.00 -4.47
CA LEU A 458 -50.43 -1.25 -4.18
C LEU A 458 -51.79 -1.00 -3.49
N MET A 459 -51.88 -0.04 -2.57
CA MET A 459 -53.14 0.34 -1.92
C MET A 459 -54.14 0.92 -2.94
N VAL A 460 -53.70 1.81 -3.84
CA VAL A 460 -54.55 2.36 -4.92
C VAL A 460 -55.03 1.26 -5.86
N LEU A 461 -54.13 0.36 -6.30
CA LEU A 461 -54.48 -0.76 -7.17
C LEU A 461 -55.48 -1.72 -6.50
N GLN A 462 -55.29 -2.02 -5.21
CA GLN A 462 -56.25 -2.82 -4.43
C GLN A 462 -57.60 -2.11 -4.24
N ALA A 463 -57.63 -0.79 -4.09
CA ALA A 463 -58.87 -0.02 -3.97
C ALA A 463 -59.68 -0.08 -5.28
N ILE A 464 -59.00 0.10 -6.43
CA ILE A 464 -59.61 -0.04 -7.76
C ILE A 464 -60.13 -1.47 -7.97
N GLY A 465 -59.33 -2.49 -7.64
CA GLY A 465 -59.75 -3.89 -7.74
C GLY A 465 -60.95 -4.25 -6.85
N ARG A 466 -61.00 -3.75 -5.61
CA ARG A 466 -62.16 -3.90 -4.72
C ARG A 466 -63.39 -3.19 -5.29
N GLY A 467 -63.25 -1.97 -5.80
CA GLY A 467 -64.35 -1.21 -6.43
C GLY A 467 -64.97 -1.93 -7.62
N LEU A 468 -64.15 -2.44 -8.54
CA LEU A 468 -64.58 -3.30 -9.64
C LEU A 468 -65.29 -4.57 -9.15
N GLY A 469 -64.77 -5.21 -8.10
CA GLY A 469 -65.40 -6.37 -7.46
C GLY A 469 -66.79 -6.09 -6.87
N PHE A 470 -67.00 -4.91 -6.29
CA PHE A 470 -68.33 -4.49 -5.81
C PHE A 470 -69.30 -4.24 -6.96
N ILE A 471 -68.86 -3.58 -8.04
CA ILE A 471 -69.69 -3.36 -9.24
C ILE A 471 -70.11 -4.70 -9.87
N GLY A 472 -69.16 -5.62 -10.05
CA GLY A 472 -69.45 -6.96 -10.58
C GLY A 472 -70.44 -7.75 -9.70
N ARG A 473 -70.26 -7.72 -8.37
CA ARG A 473 -71.20 -8.35 -7.42
C ARG A 473 -72.59 -7.71 -7.48
N GLY A 474 -72.69 -6.39 -7.58
CA GLY A 474 -73.96 -5.67 -7.70
C GLY A 474 -74.71 -6.00 -8.99
N ILE A 475 -74.00 -6.15 -10.12
CA ILE A 475 -74.60 -6.59 -11.40
C ILE A 475 -75.14 -8.02 -11.27
N ILE A 476 -74.37 -8.94 -10.68
CA ILE A 476 -74.80 -10.34 -10.48
C ILE A 476 -76.03 -10.42 -9.57
N GLN A 477 -76.07 -9.64 -8.48
CA GLN A 477 -77.23 -9.58 -7.59
C GLN A 477 -78.46 -8.96 -8.28
N GLY A 478 -78.29 -7.87 -9.05
CA GLY A 478 -79.36 -7.26 -9.82
C GLY A 478 -79.96 -8.18 -10.90
N LEU A 479 -79.15 -9.02 -11.55
CA LEU A 479 -79.64 -10.07 -12.45
C LEU A 479 -80.39 -11.18 -11.70
N GLY A 480 -79.93 -11.56 -10.50
CA GLY A 480 -80.60 -12.54 -9.64
C GLY A 480 -82.00 -12.09 -9.23
N ASP A 481 -82.09 -10.89 -8.64
CA ASP A 481 -83.36 -10.27 -8.24
C ASP A 481 -84.33 -10.11 -9.42
N ALA A 482 -83.83 -9.77 -10.61
CA ALA A 482 -84.65 -9.64 -11.83
C ALA A 482 -85.16 -10.98 -12.38
N LEU A 483 -84.50 -12.10 -12.06
CA LEU A 483 -84.92 -13.45 -12.42
C LEU A 483 -85.92 -14.03 -11.42
N ASP A 484 -85.80 -13.74 -10.13
CA ASP A 484 -86.79 -14.20 -9.13
C ASP A 484 -88.09 -13.38 -9.17
N ARG A 485 -88.03 -12.07 -9.43
CA ARG A 485 -89.23 -11.23 -9.70
C ARG A 485 -89.98 -11.59 -10.99
N ARG A 486 -89.54 -12.61 -11.74
CA ARG A 486 -90.23 -13.20 -12.90
C ARG A 486 -90.90 -14.55 -12.57
N LYS A 487 -90.88 -15.00 -11.31
CA LYS A 487 -91.52 -16.25 -10.84
C LYS A 487 -92.67 -16.02 -9.86
N THR A 488 -92.98 -14.75 -9.56
CA THR A 488 -94.16 -14.28 -8.83
C THR A 488 -95.08 -13.55 -9.79
#